data_AF-A0A0F6IGF7-F1
#
_entry.id   AF-A0A0F6IGF7-F1
#
_cell.length_a   1.000
_cell.length_b   1.000
_cell.length_c   1.000
_cell.angle_alpha   90.00
_cell.angle_beta   90.00
_cell.angle_gamma   90.00
#
_symmetry.space_group_name_H-M   'P 1'
#
loop_
_entity.id
_entity.type
_entity.pdbx_description
1 polymer ?
#
loop_
_entity_poly.entity_id
_entity_poly.type
_entity_poly.pdbx_seq_one_letter_code
_entity_poly.pdbx_strand_id
1 'polypeptide(L)' 'MLSYEKEVFPGLYTIDCDYISPGIACAYLIVENGGAAFVENNTNHSIPILLEELQKVGRKPEDVNQRT' A
#
# COMPACT_ATOMS: atom_id res chain seq x y z
N MET A 1 12.31 -12.48 -4.11
CA MET A 1 10.88 -12.30 -3.79
C MET A 1 10.36 -11.29 -4.80
N LEU A 2 9.35 -11.63 -5.60
CA LEU A 2 8.79 -10.67 -6.56
C LEU A 2 7.90 -9.71 -5.76
N SER A 3 8.44 -8.56 -5.34
CA SER A 3 7.61 -7.46 -4.87
C SER A 3 6.99 -6.80 -6.10
N TYR A 4 5.67 -6.93 -6.27
CA TYR A 4 4.95 -6.27 -7.35
C TYR A 4 4.55 -4.85 -6.93
N GLU A 5 5.52 -4.09 -6.42
CA GLU A 5 5.38 -2.67 -6.14
C GLU A 5 5.56 -1.92 -7.44
N LYS A 6 4.46 -1.50 -8.06
CA LYS A 6 4.52 -0.67 -9.26
C LYS A 6 3.85 0.66 -8.97
N GLU A 7 4.59 1.74 -9.19
CA GLU A 7 3.99 3.06 -9.39
C GLU A 7 3.25 3.03 -10.73
N VAL A 8 1.93 2.89 -10.67
CA VAL A 8 1.07 2.79 -11.86
C VAL A 8 0.68 4.17 -12.39
N PHE A 9 0.75 5.18 -11.52
CA PHE A 9 0.58 6.61 -11.80
C PHE A 9 1.38 7.39 -10.75
N PRO A 10 1.88 8.61 -11.02
CA PRO A 10 2.63 9.39 -10.03
C PRO A 10 1.94 9.47 -8.66
N GLY A 11 2.60 8.94 -7.63
CA GLY A 11 2.05 8.88 -6.27
C GLY A 11 0.97 7.80 -6.04
N LEU A 12 0.73 6.90 -6.99
CA LEU A 12 -0.19 5.76 -6.85
C LEU A 12 0.56 4.45 -7.04
N TYR A 13 0.63 3.67 -5.97
CA TYR A 13 1.35 2.40 -5.92
C TYR A 13 0.36 1.25 -5.78
N THR A 14 0.58 0.18 -6.55
CA THR A 14 -0.10 -1.10 -6.34
C THR A 14 0.74 -1.96 -5.40
N ILE A 15 0.09 -2.55 -4.40
CA ILE A 15 0.71 -3.42 -3.40
C ILE A 15 0.04 -4.79 -3.49
N ASP A 16 0.79 -5.83 -3.85
CA ASP A 16 0.32 -7.20 -3.76
C ASP A 16 0.17 -7.60 -2.27
N CYS A 17 -1.01 -8.09 -1.90
CA CYS A 17 -1.36 -8.40 -0.52
C CYS A 17 -1.11 -9.87 -0.13
N ASP A 18 -0.55 -10.66 -1.06
CA ASP A 18 -0.27 -12.11 -0.90
C ASP A 18 -1.49 -12.90 -0.40
N TYR A 19 -2.66 -12.56 -0.95
CA TYR A 19 -3.93 -13.17 -0.54
C TYR A 19 -4.03 -14.60 -1.08
N ILE A 20 -3.74 -15.59 -0.24
CA ILE A 20 -3.66 -17.03 -0.56
C ILE A 20 -2.50 -17.39 -1.51
N SER A 21 -2.22 -16.53 -2.49
CA SER A 21 -1.12 -16.65 -3.44
C SER A 21 -0.76 -15.25 -4.00
N PRO A 22 0.48 -15.05 -4.48
CA PRO A 22 0.87 -13.79 -5.12
C PRO A 22 0.00 -13.43 -6.32
N GLY A 23 -0.34 -12.14 -6.45
CA GLY A 23 -1.05 -11.56 -7.58
C GLY A 23 -2.58 -11.74 -7.58
N ILE A 24 -3.16 -12.27 -6.50
CA ILE A 24 -4.61 -12.52 -6.41
C ILE A 24 -5.37 -11.28 -5.94
N ALA A 25 -4.83 -10.54 -4.98
CA ALA A 25 -5.48 -9.36 -4.46
C ALA A 25 -4.44 -8.30 -4.09
N CYS A 26 -4.78 -7.04 -4.33
CA CYS A 26 -3.92 -5.91 -4.05
C CYS A 26 -4.63 -4.84 -3.23
N ALA A 27 -3.84 -4.03 -2.55
CA ALA A 27 -4.23 -2.72 -2.07
C ALA A 27 -3.59 -1.65 -2.96
N TYR A 28 -4.12 -0.43 -2.89
CA TYR A 28 -3.44 0.73 -3.46
C TYR A 28 -2.98 1.67 -2.35
N LEU A 29 -1.81 2.25 -2.54
CA LEU A 29 -1.27 3.32 -1.71
C LEU A 29 -1.21 4.60 -2.53
N ILE A 30 -1.93 5.61 -2.06
CA ILE A 30 -1.91 6.97 -2.61
C ILE A 30 -0.98 7.81 -1.73
N VAL A 31 -0.06 8.56 -2.34
CA VAL A 31 0.89 9.46 -1.68
C VAL A 31 0.77 10.84 -2.30
N GLU A 32 0.38 11.82 -1.50
CA GLU A 32 0.18 13.20 -1.95
C GLU A 32 0.46 14.20 -0.82
N ASN A 33 1.14 15.31 -1.12
CA ASN A 33 1.29 16.46 -0.23
C ASN A 33 1.71 16.14 1.22
N GLY A 34 2.62 15.18 1.39
CA GLY A 34 3.11 14.77 2.72
C GLY A 34 2.25 13.72 3.43
N GLY A 35 1.06 13.41 2.90
CA GLY A 35 0.16 12.38 3.43
C GLY A 35 0.15 11.10 2.60
N ALA A 36 -0.61 10.13 3.11
CA ALA A 36 -0.88 8.87 2.43
C ALA A 36 -2.31 8.38 2.67
N ALA A 37 -2.81 7.49 1.81
CA ALA A 37 -4.06 6.77 2.02
C ALA A 37 -3.96 5.36 1.41
N PHE A 38 -4.50 4.38 2.13
CA PHE A 38 -4.73 3.03 1.58
C PHE A 38 -6.13 2.93 1.01
N VAL A 39 -6.25 2.33 -0.18
CA VAL A 39 -7.52 1.88 -0.76
C VAL A 39 -7.52 0.37 -0.67
N GLU A 40 -8.48 -0.18 0.09
CA GLU A 40 -8.55 -1.59 0.51
C GLU A 40 -7.39 -1.97 1.47
N ASN A 41 -7.69 -2.78 2.48
CA ASN A 41 -6.69 -3.29 3.44
C ASN A 41 -6.64 -4.83 3.48
N ASN A 42 -7.53 -5.49 2.74
CA ASN A 42 -7.57 -6.93 2.58
C ASN A 42 -7.74 -7.64 3.94
N THR A 43 -6.91 -8.62 4.27
CA THR A 43 -6.95 -9.31 5.58
C THR A 43 -5.92 -8.76 6.55
N ASN A 44 -6.04 -9.12 7.83
CA ASN A 44 -5.03 -8.79 8.85
C ASN A 44 -3.61 -9.29 8.49
N HIS A 45 -3.49 -10.32 7.64
CA HIS A 45 -2.19 -10.83 7.17
C HIS A 45 -1.46 -9.83 6.26
N SER A 46 -2.19 -8.93 5.62
CA SER A 46 -1.63 -7.94 4.70
C SER A 46 -1.06 -6.71 5.44
N ILE A 47 -1.43 -6.48 6.70
CA ILE A 47 -1.00 -5.30 7.46
C ILE A 47 0.53 -5.12 7.51
N PRO A 48 1.35 -6.15 7.80
CA PRO A 48 2.80 -5.99 7.78
C PRO A 48 3.34 -5.54 6.42
N ILE A 49 2.79 -6.07 5.33
CA ILE A 49 3.15 -5.70 3.96
C ILE A 49 2.79 -4.23 3.71
N LEU A 50 1.54 -3.82 4.01
CA LEU A 50 1.10 -2.44 3.81
C LEU A 50 1.97 -1.42 4.57
N LEU A 51 2.36 -1.75 5.81
CA LEU A 51 3.23 -0.89 6.62
C LEU A 51 4.68 -0.84 6.14
N GLU A 52 5.18 -1.94 5.55
CA GLU A 52 6.49 -1.96 4.89
C GLU A 52 6.49 -1.04 3.66
N GLU A 53 5.45 -1.12 2.83
CA GLU A 53 5.30 -0.29 1.63
C GLU A 53 5.15 1.20 1.93
N LEU A 54 4.42 1.52 2.99
CA LEU A 54 4.31 2.89 3.49
C LEU A 54 5.68 3.49 3.85
N GLN A 55 6.53 2.68 4.48
CA GLN A 55 7.88 3.12 4.86
C GLN A 55 8.78 3.32 3.63
N LYS A 56 8.66 2.48 2.59
CA LYS A 56 9.43 2.61 1.35
C LYS A 56 9.16 3.93 0.62
N VAL A 57 7.95 4.47 0.72
CA VAL A 57 7.59 5.80 0.19
C VAL A 57 7.85 6.95 1.18
N GLY A 58 8.56 6.69 2.28
CA GLY A 58 8.97 7.70 3.26
C GLY A 58 7.83 8.22 4.14
N ARG A 59 6.77 7.44 4.31
CA ARG A 59 5.61 7.78 5.14
C ARG A 59 5.56 6.94 6.41
N LYS A 60 4.88 7.49 7.41
CA LYS A 60 4.61 6.82 8.68
C LYS A 60 3.12 6.51 8.81
N PRO A 61 2.72 5.56 9.67
CA PRO A 61 1.31 5.29 9.92
C PRO A 61 0.50 6.55 10.28
N GLU A 62 1.11 7.49 10.98
CA GLU A 62 0.50 8.77 11.35
C GLU A 62 0.20 9.71 10.15
N ASP A 63 0.89 9.50 9.02
CA ASP A 63 0.65 10.25 7.77
C ASP A 63 -0.54 9.70 6.98
N VAL A 64 -1.07 8.53 7.37
CA VAL A 64 -2.21 7.88 6.72
C VAL A 64 -3.50 8.53 7.16
N ASN A 65 -4.24 9.08 6.21
CA ASN A 65 -5.50 9.76 6.47
C ASN A 65 -6.56 9.36 5.45
N GLN A 66 -7.68 8.83 5.91
CA GLN A 66 -8.82 8.48 5.07
C GLN A 66 -9.85 9.60 5.13
N ARG A 67 -9.62 10.67 4.36
CA ARG A 67 -10.65 11.68 4.11
C ARG A 67 -11.45 11.24 2.89
N THR A 68 -12.69 10.82 3.13
CA THR A 68 -13.74 10.65 2.11
C THR A 68 -14.12 11.98 1.48
#